data_AF-A0A9Q1EK84-F1
#
_entry.id   AF-A0A9Q1EK84-F1
#
_cell.length_a   1.000
_cell.length_b   1.000
_cell.length_c   1.000
_cell.angle_alpha   90.00
_cell.angle_beta   90.00
_cell.angle_gamma   90.00
#
_symmetry.space_group_name_H-M   'P 1'
#
loop_
_entity.id
_entity.type
_entity.pdbx_description
1 polymer ?
#
loop_
_entity_poly.entity_id
_entity_poly.type
_entity_poly.pdbx_seq_one_letter_code
_entity_poly.pdbx_strand_id
1 'polypeptide(L)'
;MDCFEEDLVNALREIVNGSNWQCVGTASNFKSQCTKIYSEDGEHIVLVHTNNDRYWAMDSSCPHEGGPLDLGDIEDLGNGKLTLICPWHHFDFCLDTGESSTGLQNQVYEVRVVQGNIYINTQNALSLCPIPENDMVSFGRLLPDDVKSTPPEDSLCFWATKILLTPDPNEKVALTQEVLQRWNSGKITDVGQASPPAQPSRKGSLTVLEPGKIKRGKGGTLASRIALLHSLANIEQWAIDLSWDIIARFSSLTLSSGEPLPRQFFSDFVKVAGDEAKHYHLLEKRITELGSFFGALPVHNGLWQSATDTSHDLLARLAIVHMVHEARGLDVHPQTLSRFAAQGDESSVQVLEVIYSDEITHVAAGLKWFTYICSKKLGIVCQRSMNW
;
A
#
# COMPACT_ATOMS: atom_id res chain seq x y z
N MET A 1 -1.74 33.52 47.25
CA MET A 1 -2.30 32.37 46.51
C MET A 1 -2.44 32.67 45.02
N ASP A 2 -2.19 33.90 44.58
CA ASP A 2 -2.45 34.30 43.18
C ASP A 2 -1.26 34.06 42.21
N CYS A 3 -0.05 33.78 42.71
CA CYS A 3 1.13 33.52 41.88
C CYS A 3 1.18 32.08 41.31
N PHE A 4 0.45 31.13 41.92
CA PHE A 4 0.47 29.73 41.50
C PHE A 4 -0.51 29.45 40.34
N GLU A 5 -1.55 30.27 40.20
CA GLU A 5 -2.50 30.18 39.09
C GLU A 5 -1.97 30.88 37.81
N GLU A 6 -1.21 31.97 37.94
CA GLU A 6 -0.56 32.61 36.77
C GLU A 6 0.52 31.73 36.14
N ASP A 7 1.32 31.00 36.93
CA ASP A 7 2.33 30.07 36.42
C ASP A 7 1.71 28.85 35.72
N LEU A 8 0.57 28.36 36.22
CA LEU A 8 -0.15 27.25 35.58
C LEU A 8 -0.78 27.69 34.25
N VAL A 9 -1.35 28.89 34.21
CA VAL A 9 -1.95 29.47 33.00
C VAL A 9 -0.88 29.83 31.96
N ASN A 10 0.32 30.25 32.38
CA ASN A 10 1.43 30.53 31.46
C ASN A 10 2.10 29.24 30.95
N ALA A 11 2.26 28.22 31.79
CA ALA A 11 2.70 26.89 31.34
C ALA A 11 1.67 26.23 30.40
N LEU A 12 0.37 26.37 30.69
CA LEU A 12 -0.70 25.94 29.78
C LEU A 12 -0.73 26.77 28.48
N ARG A 13 -0.41 28.07 28.52
CA ARG A 13 -0.28 28.90 27.31
C ARG A 13 0.93 28.53 26.46
N GLU A 14 2.05 28.10 27.05
CA GLU A 14 3.19 27.55 26.29
C GLU A 14 2.88 26.17 25.69
N ILE A 15 2.10 25.33 26.39
CA ILE A 15 1.61 24.04 25.88
C ILE A 15 0.62 24.22 24.73
N VAL A 16 -0.29 25.20 24.84
CA VAL A 16 -1.33 25.49 23.82
C VAL A 16 -0.75 26.22 22.60
N ASN A 17 0.36 26.95 22.73
CA ASN A 17 0.95 27.72 21.62
C ASN A 17 2.16 27.05 20.93
N GLY A 18 2.55 25.83 21.30
CA GLY A 18 3.74 25.21 20.71
C GLY A 18 3.84 23.68 20.71
N SER A 19 2.84 22.92 21.17
CA SER A 19 2.96 21.45 21.20
C SER A 19 1.60 20.75 21.08
N ASN A 20 1.51 19.76 20.19
CA ASN A 20 0.27 19.05 19.89
C ASN A 20 -0.06 17.99 20.97
N TRP A 21 -0.38 18.40 22.20
CA TRP A 21 -0.71 17.47 23.28
C TRP A 21 -2.21 17.13 23.31
N GLN A 22 -2.54 15.86 23.08
CA GLN A 22 -3.91 15.34 23.09
C GLN A 22 -4.21 14.64 24.42
N CYS A 23 -5.28 15.07 25.10
CA CYS A 23 -5.76 14.40 26.31
C CYS A 23 -6.59 13.18 25.93
N VAL A 24 -6.15 11.98 26.33
CA VAL A 24 -6.85 10.73 25.99
C VAL A 24 -7.76 10.23 27.11
N GLY A 25 -7.67 10.78 28.32
CA GLY A 25 -8.57 10.48 29.43
C GLY A 25 -7.85 10.30 30.78
N THR A 26 -8.63 10.00 31.82
CA THR A 26 -8.10 9.79 33.19
C THR A 26 -7.43 8.43 33.31
N ALA A 27 -6.28 8.37 33.97
CA ALA A 27 -5.48 7.17 34.22
C ALA A 27 -6.31 5.99 34.78
N SER A 28 -7.29 6.28 35.65
CA SER A 28 -8.22 5.30 36.22
C SER A 28 -9.08 4.54 35.20
N ASN A 29 -9.21 5.05 33.98
CA ASN A 29 -10.01 4.45 32.92
C ASN A 29 -9.24 3.38 32.13
N PHE A 30 -7.91 3.36 32.21
CA PHE A 30 -7.05 2.44 31.46
C PHE A 30 -6.63 1.25 32.34
N LYS A 31 -7.51 0.24 32.44
CA LYS A 31 -7.28 -0.94 33.29
C LYS A 31 -6.56 -2.08 32.57
N SER A 32 -6.68 -2.15 31.25
CA SER A 32 -5.99 -3.14 30.41
C SER A 32 -4.54 -2.74 30.21
N GLN A 33 -3.65 -3.73 30.05
CA GLN A 33 -2.22 -3.49 29.79
C GLN A 33 -1.99 -2.77 28.46
N CYS A 34 -2.76 -3.12 27.43
CA CYS A 34 -2.76 -2.44 26.14
C CYS A 34 -4.17 -1.89 25.87
N THR A 35 -4.26 -0.63 25.44
CA THR A 35 -5.50 0.01 25.03
C THR A 35 -5.30 0.68 23.68
N LYS A 36 -6.12 0.33 22.70
CA LYS A 36 -6.11 1.00 21.40
C LYS A 36 -6.77 2.38 21.50
N ILE A 37 -6.11 3.38 20.93
CA ILE A 37 -6.56 4.77 20.82
C ILE A 37 -6.64 5.10 19.35
N TYR A 38 -7.81 5.54 18.90
CA TYR A 38 -8.07 5.85 17.52
C TYR A 38 -7.58 7.26 17.21
N SER A 39 -6.66 7.35 16.27
CA SER A 39 -6.24 8.61 15.65
C SER A 39 -7.12 8.92 14.44
N GLU A 40 -7.40 10.20 14.20
CA GLU A 40 -8.24 10.69 13.08
C GLU A 40 -7.65 10.41 11.68
N ASP A 41 -6.34 10.22 11.57
CA ASP A 41 -5.62 9.90 10.34
C ASP A 41 -5.58 8.40 10.01
N GLY A 42 -6.15 7.56 10.87
CA GLY A 42 -6.16 6.10 10.72
C GLY A 42 -4.93 5.39 11.31
N GLU A 43 -3.85 6.12 11.60
CA GLU A 43 -2.66 5.59 12.27
C GLU A 43 -2.90 5.54 13.78
N HIS A 44 -3.65 4.52 14.19
CA HIS A 44 -4.08 4.36 15.58
C HIS A 44 -2.90 4.05 16.51
N ILE A 45 -3.00 4.48 17.75
CA ILE A 45 -1.96 4.36 18.77
C ILE A 45 -2.35 3.25 19.76
N VAL A 46 -1.38 2.47 20.22
CA VAL A 46 -1.54 1.63 21.41
C VAL A 46 -0.97 2.37 22.61
N LEU A 47 -1.82 2.60 23.61
CA LEU A 47 -1.40 3.04 24.94
C LEU A 47 -1.10 1.82 25.79
N VAL A 48 0.13 1.72 26.24
CA VAL A 48 0.63 0.63 27.09
C VAL A 48 0.71 1.13 28.53
N HIS A 49 0.14 0.35 29.44
CA HIS A 49 0.11 0.60 30.88
C HIS A 49 0.67 -0.59 31.65
N THR A 50 1.53 -0.30 32.63
CA THR A 50 2.13 -1.31 33.52
C THR A 50 1.71 -1.06 34.96
N ASN A 51 1.78 -2.09 35.81
CA ASN A 51 1.35 -2.06 37.22
C ASN A 51 2.04 -0.99 38.10
N ASN A 52 3.05 -0.28 37.59
CA ASN A 52 3.77 0.79 38.28
C ASN A 52 3.26 2.19 37.88
N ASP A 53 2.04 2.30 37.35
CA ASP A 53 1.40 3.56 36.88
C ASP A 53 2.23 4.32 35.81
N ARG A 54 3.06 3.60 35.05
CA ARG A 54 3.85 4.16 33.93
C ARG A 54 3.16 3.82 32.61
N TYR A 55 3.17 4.81 31.71
CA TYR A 55 2.49 4.78 30.43
C TYR A 55 3.45 5.01 29.27
N TRP A 56 3.21 4.31 28.17
CA TRP A 56 3.90 4.48 26.89
C TRP A 56 2.88 4.50 25.76
N ALA A 57 3.25 5.09 24.63
CA ALA A 57 2.42 5.12 23.44
C ALA A 57 3.27 4.85 22.20
N MET A 58 2.79 4.01 21.31
CA MET A 58 3.39 3.72 20.01
C MET A 58 2.32 3.40 18.96
N ASP A 59 2.69 3.25 17.69
CA ASP A 59 1.72 2.82 16.69
C ASP A 59 1.12 1.47 17.06
N SER A 60 -0.20 1.34 16.95
CA SER A 60 -0.89 0.07 17.17
C SER A 60 -0.67 -0.94 16.05
N SER A 61 -0.12 -0.50 14.91
CA SER A 61 0.21 -1.34 13.76
C SER A 61 1.69 -1.70 13.79
N CYS A 62 2.01 -2.99 13.72
CA CYS A 62 3.39 -3.45 13.63
C CYS A 62 4.03 -3.04 12.30
N PRO A 63 5.22 -2.42 12.28
CA PRO A 63 5.88 -1.93 11.06
C PRO A 63 6.34 -3.04 10.10
N HIS A 64 6.21 -4.32 10.47
CA HIS A 64 6.50 -5.46 9.60
C HIS A 64 5.37 -5.73 8.59
N GLU A 65 4.18 -6.07 9.08
CA GLU A 65 3.02 -6.46 8.26
C GLU A 65 1.68 -5.93 8.84
N GLY A 66 1.71 -4.88 9.67
CA GLY A 66 0.50 -4.24 10.20
C GLY A 66 -0.20 -5.00 11.32
N GLY A 67 0.45 -5.97 11.95
CA GLY A 67 -0.13 -6.75 13.05
C GLY A 67 -0.56 -5.87 14.24
N PRO A 68 -1.68 -6.20 14.92
CA PRO A 68 -2.28 -5.37 15.97
C PRO A 68 -1.49 -5.48 17.28
N LEU A 69 -0.63 -4.50 17.53
CA LEU A 69 0.19 -4.43 18.74
C LEU A 69 -0.63 -4.17 20.00
N ASP A 70 -1.86 -3.66 19.88
CA ASP A 70 -2.81 -3.57 20.99
C ASP A 70 -3.25 -4.94 21.54
N LEU A 71 -3.03 -6.01 20.77
CA LEU A 71 -3.23 -7.40 21.20
C LEU A 71 -1.91 -8.11 21.54
N GLY A 72 -0.79 -7.38 21.58
CA GLY A 72 0.54 -7.91 21.89
C GLY A 72 0.79 -8.08 23.39
N ASP A 73 1.70 -8.99 23.72
CA ASP A 73 2.17 -9.23 25.09
C ASP A 73 3.33 -8.28 25.45
N ILE A 74 3.44 -7.91 26.73
CA ILE A 74 4.53 -7.07 27.23
C ILE A 74 5.52 -7.95 27.99
N GLU A 75 6.77 -7.96 27.54
CA GLU A 75 7.84 -8.77 28.13
C GLU A 75 9.03 -7.89 28.54
N ASP A 76 9.80 -8.34 29.54
CA ASP A 76 11.14 -7.82 29.83
C ASP A 76 12.16 -8.86 29.34
N LEU A 77 12.89 -8.53 28.28
CA LEU A 77 13.88 -9.44 27.67
C LEU A 77 15.22 -9.48 28.43
N GLY A 78 15.25 -9.04 29.69
CA GLY A 78 16.39 -9.18 30.61
C GLY A 78 17.37 -8.00 30.60
N ASN A 79 17.02 -6.90 29.92
CA ASN A 79 17.78 -5.65 29.89
C ASN A 79 17.12 -4.54 30.74
N GLY A 80 16.01 -4.85 31.43
CA GLY A 80 15.26 -3.89 32.24
C GLY A 80 14.42 -2.91 31.42
N LYS A 81 14.35 -3.09 30.09
CA LYS A 81 13.46 -2.36 29.19
C LYS A 81 12.31 -3.27 28.78
N LEU A 82 11.10 -2.73 28.87
CA LEU A 82 9.91 -3.45 28.45
C LEU A 82 9.77 -3.40 26.93
N THR A 83 9.34 -4.52 26.37
CA THR A 83 9.10 -4.69 24.93
C THR A 83 7.69 -5.18 24.68
N LEU A 84 7.03 -4.60 23.68
CA LEU A 84 5.75 -5.07 23.18
C LEU A 84 6.00 -6.09 22.06
N ILE A 85 5.45 -7.29 22.20
CA ILE A 85 5.65 -8.39 21.27
C ILE A 85 4.47 -8.45 20.29
N CYS A 86 4.76 -8.36 19.00
CA CYS A 86 3.74 -8.47 17.98
C CYS A 86 3.10 -9.87 17.98
N PRO A 87 1.75 -9.99 18.06
CA PRO A 87 1.09 -11.29 18.18
C PRO A 87 1.17 -12.16 16.91
N TRP A 88 1.47 -11.57 15.75
CA TRP A 88 1.52 -12.31 14.49
C TRP A 88 2.87 -12.98 14.25
N HIS A 89 3.96 -12.28 14.57
CA HIS A 89 5.31 -12.66 14.15
C HIS A 89 6.32 -12.70 15.31
N HIS A 90 5.89 -12.39 16.54
CA HIS A 90 6.71 -12.36 17.75
C HIS A 90 7.91 -11.42 17.68
N PHE A 91 7.80 -10.33 16.91
CA PHE A 91 8.83 -9.30 16.88
C PHE A 91 8.67 -8.37 18.07
N ASP A 92 9.79 -8.09 18.74
CA ASP A 92 9.88 -7.23 19.91
C ASP A 92 10.00 -5.77 19.52
N PHE A 93 9.31 -4.88 20.23
CA PHE A 93 9.46 -3.43 20.08
C PHE A 93 9.66 -2.79 21.46
N CYS A 94 10.82 -2.18 21.67
CA CYS A 94 11.14 -1.47 22.91
C CYS A 94 10.13 -0.34 23.18
N LEU A 95 9.50 -0.32 24.36
CA LEU A 95 8.50 0.70 24.69
C LEU A 95 9.07 2.12 24.75
N ASP A 96 10.35 2.28 25.11
CA ASP A 96 10.99 3.60 25.22
C ASP A 96 11.51 4.13 23.87
N THR A 97 11.94 3.26 22.95
CA THR A 97 12.62 3.66 21.72
C THR A 97 11.92 3.23 20.44
N GLY A 98 11.02 2.26 20.48
CA GLY A 98 10.38 1.65 19.31
C GLY A 98 11.28 0.70 18.51
N GLU A 99 12.55 0.56 18.88
CA GLU A 99 13.51 -0.31 18.21
C GLU A 99 13.18 -1.79 18.46
N SER A 100 13.36 -2.61 17.41
CA SER A 100 13.25 -4.07 17.46
C SER A 100 14.61 -4.74 17.33
N SER A 101 14.79 -5.89 17.99
CA SER A 101 15.98 -6.73 17.78
C SER A 101 16.18 -7.18 16.32
N THR A 102 15.10 -7.15 15.52
CA THR A 102 15.10 -7.47 14.09
C THR A 102 15.58 -6.33 13.19
N GLY A 103 15.85 -5.15 13.75
CA GLY A 103 16.25 -3.94 13.03
C GLY A 103 15.08 -3.08 12.52
N LEU A 104 13.84 -3.46 12.83
CA LEU A 104 12.65 -2.65 12.59
C LEU A 104 12.51 -1.52 13.63
N GLN A 105 11.77 -0.48 13.27
CA GLN A 105 11.52 0.69 14.10
C GLN A 105 10.03 1.01 14.11
N ASN A 106 9.43 1.11 15.29
CA ASN A 106 8.06 1.59 15.51
C ASN A 106 8.08 3.06 15.98
N GLN A 107 7.07 3.84 15.64
CA GLN A 107 6.92 5.21 16.13
C GLN A 107 6.51 5.20 17.61
N VAL A 108 7.26 5.93 18.45
CA VAL A 108 6.90 6.16 19.86
C VAL A 108 6.46 7.60 20.06
N TYR A 109 5.52 7.81 20.98
CA TYR A 109 4.97 9.12 21.32
C TYR A 109 5.31 9.48 22.76
N GLU A 110 5.55 10.77 23.00
CA GLU A 110 5.77 11.26 24.36
C GLU A 110 4.45 11.24 25.14
N VAL A 111 4.45 10.60 26.32
CA VAL A 111 3.27 10.49 27.19
C VAL A 111 3.52 11.23 28.49
N ARG A 112 2.55 12.03 28.94
CA ARG A 112 2.59 12.75 30.22
C ARG A 112 1.32 12.51 31.01
N VAL A 113 1.46 12.38 32.32
CA VAL A 113 0.33 12.31 33.26
C VAL A 113 0.29 13.59 34.08
N VAL A 114 -0.78 14.38 33.92
CA VAL A 114 -0.97 15.66 34.62
C VAL A 114 -2.30 15.62 35.34
N GLN A 115 -2.28 15.79 36.68
CA GLN A 115 -3.48 15.75 37.54
C GLN A 115 -4.34 14.48 37.33
N GLY A 116 -3.70 13.34 37.05
CA GLY A 116 -4.37 12.07 36.81
C GLY A 116 -4.92 11.88 35.38
N ASN A 117 -4.75 12.84 34.48
CA ASN A 117 -5.10 12.70 33.06
C ASN A 117 -3.86 12.39 32.21
N ILE A 118 -4.04 11.54 31.21
CA ILE A 118 -2.98 11.11 30.29
C ILE A 118 -3.04 11.98 29.02
N TYR A 119 -1.88 12.48 28.62
CA TYR A 119 -1.66 13.28 27.43
C TYR A 119 -0.63 12.61 26.53
N ILE A 120 -0.89 12.58 25.22
CA ILE A 120 0.01 12.05 24.20
C ILE A 120 0.39 13.19 23.25
N ASN A 121 1.68 13.37 22.97
CA ASN A 121 2.15 14.40 22.03
C ASN A 121 2.03 13.89 20.60
N THR A 122 0.98 14.32 19.89
CA THR A 122 0.73 14.00 18.49
C THR A 122 -0.10 15.10 17.83
N GLN A 123 0.17 15.36 16.54
CA GLN A 123 -0.55 16.38 15.77
C GLN A 123 -2.02 15.99 15.51
N ASN A 124 -2.32 14.71 15.62
CA ASN A 124 -3.61 14.13 15.24
C ASN A 124 -4.56 14.08 16.44
N ALA A 125 -5.84 14.36 16.24
CA ALA A 125 -6.86 14.17 17.27
C ALA A 125 -7.00 12.69 17.65
N LEU A 126 -7.10 12.41 18.95
CA LEU A 126 -7.20 11.05 19.51
C LEU A 126 -8.57 10.80 20.16
N SER A 127 -9.05 9.56 20.06
CA SER A 127 -10.31 9.10 20.65
C SER A 127 -10.20 7.69 21.24
N LEU A 128 -10.88 7.46 22.37
CA LEU A 128 -10.96 6.13 23.00
C LEU A 128 -12.03 5.22 22.41
N CYS A 129 -13.04 5.80 21.79
CA CYS A 129 -13.97 5.06 20.97
C CYS A 129 -13.46 5.09 19.53
N PRO A 130 -13.77 4.07 18.71
CA PRO A 130 -13.69 4.21 17.27
C PRO A 130 -14.34 5.55 16.91
N ILE A 131 -13.56 6.46 16.32
CA ILE A 131 -14.10 7.74 15.88
C ILE A 131 -15.20 7.36 14.90
N PRO A 132 -16.49 7.61 15.23
CA PRO A 132 -17.55 7.29 14.31
C PRO A 132 -17.22 8.03 13.02
N GLU A 133 -17.32 7.35 11.88
CA GLU A 133 -17.36 8.02 10.58
C GLU A 133 -18.60 8.92 10.55
N ASN A 134 -18.56 10.07 11.23
CA ASN A 134 -19.65 11.03 11.25
C ASN A 134 -19.14 12.33 10.64
N ASP A 135 -19.56 12.51 9.39
CA ASP A 135 -19.67 13.77 8.69
C ASP A 135 -18.48 14.72 8.87
N MET A 136 -17.31 14.29 8.36
CA MET A 136 -16.45 15.28 7.72
C MET A 136 -17.33 16.02 6.70
N VAL A 137 -17.52 17.31 6.95
CA VAL A 137 -18.12 18.34 6.09
C VAL A 137 -18.49 17.82 4.71
N SER A 138 -19.77 17.95 4.31
CA SER A 138 -20.23 17.64 2.95
C SER A 138 -19.37 18.35 1.89
N PHE A 139 -18.29 17.71 1.48
CA PHE A 139 -17.45 18.09 0.37
C PHE A 139 -17.64 17.00 -0.66
N GLY A 140 -18.59 17.23 -1.56
CA GLY A 140 -18.78 16.43 -2.76
C GLY A 140 -19.09 14.96 -2.50
N ARG A 141 -20.19 14.67 -1.80
CA ARG A 141 -20.90 13.41 -2.01
C ARG A 141 -21.44 13.43 -3.46
N LEU A 142 -20.60 13.05 -4.42
CA LEU A 142 -21.11 12.53 -5.67
C LEU A 142 -21.50 11.09 -5.35
N LEU A 143 -22.80 10.90 -5.12
CA LEU A 143 -23.39 9.58 -5.30
C LEU A 143 -22.92 9.07 -6.67
N PRO A 144 -22.60 7.78 -6.82
CA PRO A 144 -22.66 7.18 -8.14
C PRO A 144 -24.12 7.35 -8.56
N ASP A 145 -24.41 8.35 -9.38
CA ASP A 145 -25.59 8.23 -10.21
C ASP A 145 -25.40 6.91 -10.95
N ASP A 146 -26.41 6.04 -10.82
CA ASP A 146 -26.58 4.81 -11.58
C ASP A 146 -26.72 5.17 -13.07
N VAL A 147 -25.67 5.72 -13.66
CA VAL A 147 -25.52 5.86 -15.10
C VAL A 147 -24.82 4.59 -15.54
N LYS A 148 -25.65 3.58 -15.84
CA LYS A 148 -25.29 2.52 -16.78
C LYS A 148 -25.09 3.14 -18.16
N SER A 149 -24.11 4.01 -18.35
CA SER A 149 -23.61 4.33 -19.69
C SER A 149 -22.55 3.29 -19.98
N THR A 150 -22.87 2.36 -20.87
CA THR A 150 -21.84 1.68 -21.65
C THR A 150 -20.88 2.76 -22.15
N PRO A 151 -19.58 2.71 -21.79
CA PRO A 151 -18.62 3.70 -22.26
C PRO A 151 -18.70 3.76 -23.78
N PRO A 152 -18.46 4.94 -24.40
CA PRO A 152 -18.42 5.06 -25.86
C PRO A 152 -17.57 3.91 -26.40
N GLU A 153 -18.11 3.17 -27.36
CA GLU A 153 -17.37 2.10 -28.02
C GLU A 153 -16.03 2.70 -28.46
N ASP A 154 -14.93 2.21 -27.86
CA ASP A 154 -13.53 2.63 -28.07
C ASP A 154 -12.85 3.64 -27.09
N SER A 155 -13.47 4.04 -25.98
CA SER A 155 -12.77 4.83 -24.93
C SER A 155 -11.71 4.01 -24.18
N LEU A 156 -10.75 4.68 -23.51
CA LEU A 156 -9.74 3.99 -22.70
C LEU A 156 -10.36 3.12 -21.60
N CYS A 157 -11.38 3.62 -20.90
CA CYS A 157 -12.08 2.89 -19.84
C CYS A 157 -12.89 1.70 -20.36
N PHE A 158 -13.42 1.76 -21.59
CA PHE A 158 -14.02 0.60 -22.26
C PHE A 158 -12.98 -0.53 -22.39
N TRP A 159 -11.80 -0.19 -22.89
CA TRP A 159 -10.71 -1.15 -23.07
C TRP A 159 -10.16 -1.68 -21.74
N ALA A 160 -9.94 -0.80 -20.75
CA ALA A 160 -9.52 -1.20 -19.42
C ALA A 160 -10.49 -2.22 -18.81
N THR A 161 -11.80 -1.96 -18.90
CA THR A 161 -12.84 -2.88 -18.40
C THR A 161 -12.86 -4.19 -19.19
N LYS A 162 -12.72 -4.13 -20.52
CA LYS A 162 -12.63 -5.32 -21.37
C LYS A 162 -11.45 -6.21 -20.95
N ILE A 163 -10.27 -5.61 -20.73
CA ILE A 163 -9.05 -6.32 -20.33
C ILE A 163 -9.22 -6.96 -18.94
N LEU A 164 -9.78 -6.23 -17.97
CA LEU A 164 -10.07 -6.77 -16.63
C LEU A 164 -11.04 -7.96 -16.68
N LEU A 165 -11.96 -7.97 -17.65
CA LEU A 165 -12.90 -9.08 -17.86
C LEU A 165 -12.32 -10.24 -18.69
N THR A 166 -11.16 -10.06 -19.33
CA THR A 166 -10.49 -11.11 -20.13
C THR A 166 -9.83 -12.15 -19.21
N PRO A 167 -10.28 -13.43 -19.24
CA PRO A 167 -9.75 -14.45 -18.34
C PRO A 167 -8.40 -15.04 -18.79
N ASP A 168 -8.15 -15.12 -20.09
CA ASP A 168 -6.94 -15.73 -20.63
C ASP A 168 -5.75 -14.76 -20.55
N PRO A 169 -4.62 -15.17 -19.95
CA PRO A 169 -3.50 -14.26 -19.72
C PRO A 169 -2.80 -13.81 -21.01
N ASN A 170 -2.78 -14.63 -22.05
CA ASN A 170 -2.16 -14.28 -23.33
C ASN A 170 -3.06 -13.34 -24.12
N GLU A 171 -4.37 -13.57 -24.10
CA GLU A 171 -5.34 -12.63 -24.68
C GLU A 171 -5.29 -11.28 -23.96
N LYS A 172 -5.15 -11.28 -22.63
CA LYS A 172 -4.99 -10.06 -21.81
C LYS A 172 -3.76 -9.25 -22.22
N VAL A 173 -2.62 -9.91 -22.45
CA VAL A 173 -1.40 -9.28 -22.98
C VAL A 173 -1.64 -8.70 -24.37
N ALA A 174 -2.25 -9.48 -25.28
CA ALA A 174 -2.50 -9.03 -26.65
C ALA A 174 -3.39 -7.77 -26.68
N LEU A 175 -4.47 -7.75 -25.88
CA LEU A 175 -5.35 -6.59 -25.75
C LEU A 175 -4.62 -5.39 -25.14
N THR A 176 -3.80 -5.61 -24.11
CA THR A 176 -3.00 -4.54 -23.48
C THR A 176 -2.06 -3.88 -24.49
N GLN A 177 -1.36 -4.68 -25.29
CA GLN A 177 -0.46 -4.17 -26.35
C GLN A 177 -1.22 -3.45 -27.47
N GLU A 178 -2.40 -3.94 -27.86
CA GLU A 178 -3.27 -3.25 -28.81
C GLU A 178 -3.65 -1.85 -28.30
N VAL A 179 -4.09 -1.74 -27.04
CA VAL A 179 -4.52 -0.48 -26.44
C VAL A 179 -3.34 0.48 -26.28
N LEU A 180 -2.17 -0.01 -25.85
CA LEU A 180 -0.94 0.79 -25.80
C LEU A 180 -0.62 1.42 -27.16
N GLN A 181 -0.65 0.63 -28.24
CA GLN A 181 -0.38 1.12 -29.60
C GLN A 181 -1.44 2.15 -30.04
N ARG A 182 -2.72 1.90 -29.76
CA ARG A 182 -3.82 2.79 -30.13
C ARG A 182 -3.83 4.08 -29.33
N TRP A 183 -3.46 4.04 -28.06
CA TRP A 183 -3.30 5.22 -27.21
C TRP A 183 -2.14 6.08 -27.68
N ASN A 184 -0.97 5.48 -27.91
CA ASN A 184 0.23 6.20 -28.35
C ASN A 184 0.11 6.78 -29.76
N SER A 185 -0.64 6.13 -30.65
CA SER A 185 -0.94 6.65 -31.99
C SER A 185 -2.07 7.68 -32.01
N GLY A 186 -2.71 7.95 -30.86
CA GLY A 186 -3.83 8.89 -30.76
C GLY A 186 -5.13 8.38 -31.38
N LYS A 187 -5.25 7.08 -31.66
CA LYS A 187 -6.51 6.46 -32.12
C LYS A 187 -7.55 6.41 -30.99
N ILE A 188 -7.11 6.14 -29.75
CA ILE A 188 -7.94 6.32 -28.56
C ILE A 188 -7.71 7.73 -28.05
N THR A 189 -8.70 8.59 -28.27
CA THR A 189 -8.63 10.01 -27.89
C THR A 189 -9.36 10.30 -26.60
N ASP A 190 -10.38 9.51 -26.25
CA ASP A 190 -11.17 9.71 -25.04
C ASP A 190 -10.79 8.74 -23.93
N VAL A 191 -10.73 9.23 -22.69
CA VAL A 191 -10.53 8.38 -21.51
C VAL A 191 -11.82 7.64 -21.19
N GLY A 192 -12.97 8.30 -21.32
CA GLY A 192 -14.26 7.77 -20.92
C GLY A 192 -14.38 7.56 -19.41
N GLN A 193 -15.48 6.92 -19.00
CA GLN A 193 -15.74 6.51 -17.62
C GLN A 193 -16.24 5.07 -17.61
N ALA A 194 -15.90 4.31 -16.58
CA ALA A 194 -16.43 2.97 -16.39
C ALA A 194 -16.50 2.60 -14.90
N SER A 195 -17.30 1.59 -14.60
CA SER A 195 -17.24 0.87 -13.32
C SER A 195 -16.55 -0.47 -13.56
N PRO A 196 -15.26 -0.63 -13.24
CA PRO A 196 -14.56 -1.90 -13.44
C PRO A 196 -15.15 -3.00 -12.56
N PRO A 197 -14.93 -4.29 -12.91
CA PRO A 197 -15.37 -5.39 -12.06
C PRO A 197 -14.71 -5.32 -10.67
N ALA A 198 -15.36 -5.90 -9.66
CA ALA A 198 -14.80 -5.98 -8.31
C ALA A 198 -13.48 -6.78 -8.27
N GLN A 199 -13.36 -7.78 -9.14
CA GLN A 199 -12.16 -8.56 -9.33
C GLN A 199 -11.98 -8.89 -10.83
N PRO A 200 -10.74 -8.92 -11.36
CA PRO A 200 -10.49 -9.27 -12.74
C PRO A 200 -10.76 -10.75 -12.96
N SER A 201 -11.19 -11.09 -14.17
CA SER A 201 -11.41 -12.47 -14.58
C SER A 201 -10.11 -13.26 -14.58
N ARG A 202 -10.23 -14.56 -14.30
CA ARG A 202 -9.16 -15.55 -14.39
C ARG A 202 -9.67 -16.77 -15.14
N LYS A 203 -8.80 -17.39 -15.93
CA LYS A 203 -9.11 -18.64 -16.63
C LYS A 203 -9.50 -19.72 -15.62
N GLY A 204 -10.66 -20.34 -15.80
CA GLY A 204 -11.19 -21.34 -14.86
C GLY A 204 -10.33 -22.60 -14.69
N SER A 205 -9.33 -22.81 -15.56
CA SER A 205 -8.36 -23.90 -15.43
C SER A 205 -7.23 -23.61 -14.43
N LEU A 206 -7.10 -22.37 -13.93
CA LEU A 206 -6.05 -22.02 -12.96
C LEU A 206 -6.43 -22.49 -11.56
N THR A 207 -5.49 -23.15 -10.88
CA THR A 207 -5.65 -23.50 -9.46
C THR A 207 -5.24 -22.30 -8.61
N VAL A 208 -6.18 -21.66 -7.91
CA VAL A 208 -5.92 -20.52 -7.03
C VAL A 208 -5.79 -20.99 -5.58
N LEU A 209 -4.73 -20.58 -4.90
CA LEU A 209 -4.51 -20.81 -3.48
C LEU A 209 -4.51 -19.50 -2.71
N GLU A 210 -4.91 -19.59 -1.43
CA GLU A 210 -4.80 -18.51 -0.45
C GLU A 210 -3.35 -18.01 -0.31
N PRO A 211 -3.14 -16.71 -0.06
CA PRO A 211 -1.82 -16.16 0.26
C PRO A 211 -1.14 -16.95 1.40
N GLY A 212 0.18 -17.14 1.29
CA GLY A 212 0.97 -17.86 2.31
C GLY A 212 0.97 -19.40 2.20
N LYS A 213 0.10 -20.01 1.39
CA LYS A 213 0.07 -21.48 1.21
C LYS A 213 0.99 -22.01 0.10
N ILE A 214 1.65 -21.13 -0.66
CA ILE A 214 2.56 -21.51 -1.74
C ILE A 214 4.00 -21.55 -1.22
N LYS A 215 4.64 -22.73 -1.31
CA LYS A 215 6.08 -22.86 -1.06
C LYS A 215 6.84 -22.24 -2.24
N ARG A 216 7.43 -21.05 -2.03
CA ARG A 216 8.33 -20.42 -3.01
C ARG A 216 9.57 -21.29 -3.22
N GLY A 217 9.97 -21.45 -4.48
CA GLY A 217 11.21 -22.13 -4.83
C GLY A 217 12.43 -21.38 -4.27
N LYS A 218 13.48 -22.11 -3.86
CA LYS A 218 14.77 -21.53 -3.44
C LYS A 218 15.74 -21.25 -4.61
N GLY A 219 15.38 -21.64 -5.83
CA GLY A 219 16.15 -21.43 -7.07
C GLY A 219 17.23 -22.49 -7.35
N GLY A 220 17.55 -23.37 -6.40
CA GLY A 220 18.66 -24.33 -6.53
C GLY A 220 18.44 -25.53 -7.46
N THR A 221 17.22 -25.81 -7.90
CA THR A 221 16.90 -26.91 -8.83
C THR A 221 16.07 -26.38 -10.00
N LEU A 222 16.03 -27.11 -11.13
CA LEU A 222 15.21 -26.73 -12.29
C LEU A 222 13.74 -26.52 -11.90
N ALA A 223 13.14 -27.47 -11.19
CA ALA A 223 11.77 -27.35 -10.69
C ALA A 223 11.58 -26.12 -9.80
N SER A 224 12.57 -25.81 -8.98
CA SER A 224 12.53 -24.62 -8.12
C SER A 224 12.71 -23.31 -8.88
N ARG A 225 13.45 -23.29 -9.99
CA ARG A 225 13.57 -22.11 -10.87
C ARG A 225 12.28 -21.87 -11.65
N ILE A 226 11.68 -22.93 -12.19
CA ILE A 226 10.34 -22.88 -12.81
C ILE A 226 9.31 -22.32 -11.83
N ALA A 227 9.31 -22.78 -10.57
CA ALA A 227 8.39 -22.27 -9.55
C ALA A 227 8.60 -20.78 -9.22
N LEU A 228 9.84 -20.28 -9.24
CA LEU A 228 10.13 -18.86 -9.05
C LEU A 228 9.63 -18.03 -10.24
N LEU A 229 9.96 -18.42 -11.47
CA LEU A 229 9.52 -17.71 -12.67
C LEU A 229 8.00 -17.72 -12.82
N HIS A 230 7.35 -18.84 -12.51
CA HIS A 230 5.89 -18.94 -12.52
C HIS A 230 5.24 -18.02 -11.48
N SER A 231 5.81 -17.95 -10.28
CA SER A 231 5.34 -17.02 -9.25
C SER A 231 5.50 -15.56 -9.67
N LEU A 232 6.60 -15.20 -10.34
CA LEU A 232 6.80 -13.85 -10.90
C LEU A 232 5.78 -13.58 -12.01
N ALA A 233 5.58 -14.51 -12.95
CA ALA A 233 4.57 -14.36 -14.00
C ALA A 233 3.15 -14.16 -13.42
N ASN A 234 2.85 -14.79 -12.29
CA ASN A 234 1.58 -14.55 -11.60
C ASN A 234 1.48 -13.12 -11.03
N ILE A 235 2.59 -12.58 -10.52
CA ILE A 235 2.67 -11.19 -10.06
C ILE A 235 2.46 -10.23 -11.24
N GLU A 236 3.13 -10.46 -12.38
CA GLU A 236 2.95 -9.63 -13.58
C GLU A 236 1.50 -9.62 -14.09
N GLN A 237 0.80 -10.76 -14.06
CA GLN A 237 -0.63 -10.80 -14.41
C GLN A 237 -1.49 -9.93 -13.49
N TRP A 238 -1.15 -9.86 -12.20
CA TRP A 238 -1.81 -8.93 -11.29
C TRP A 238 -1.41 -7.48 -11.57
N ALA A 239 -0.14 -7.21 -11.89
CA ALA A 239 0.34 -5.86 -12.18
C ALA A 239 -0.33 -5.25 -13.43
N ILE A 240 -0.55 -6.06 -14.49
CA ILE A 240 -1.38 -5.68 -15.65
C ILE A 240 -2.78 -5.25 -15.18
N ASP A 241 -3.44 -6.08 -14.36
CA ASP A 241 -4.78 -5.78 -13.88
C ASP A 241 -4.83 -4.54 -12.98
N LEU A 242 -3.86 -4.37 -12.08
CA LEU A 242 -3.77 -3.22 -11.18
C LEU A 242 -3.64 -1.91 -11.96
N SER A 243 -2.83 -1.93 -13.03
CA SER A 243 -2.63 -0.80 -13.93
C SER A 243 -3.89 -0.43 -14.72
N TRP A 244 -4.65 -1.42 -15.19
CA TRP A 244 -5.94 -1.17 -15.84
C TRP A 244 -7.04 -0.77 -14.86
N ASP A 245 -7.01 -1.31 -13.64
CA ASP A 245 -7.97 -1.00 -12.59
C ASP A 245 -7.88 0.45 -12.15
N ILE A 246 -6.67 0.97 -11.90
CA ILE A 246 -6.51 2.37 -11.49
C ILE A 246 -6.99 3.35 -12.57
N ILE A 247 -6.80 3.01 -13.86
CA ILE A 247 -7.33 3.77 -15.01
C ILE A 247 -8.85 3.78 -14.98
N ALA A 248 -9.49 2.61 -14.95
CA ALA A 248 -10.94 2.51 -15.04
C ALA A 248 -11.63 3.10 -13.81
N ARG A 249 -11.16 2.73 -12.62
CA ARG A 249 -11.80 3.01 -11.33
C ARG A 249 -11.80 4.48 -10.96
N PHE A 250 -10.71 5.19 -11.28
CA PHE A 250 -10.55 6.60 -10.91
C PHE A 250 -10.74 7.57 -12.09
N SER A 251 -11.22 7.09 -13.24
CA SER A 251 -11.47 7.89 -14.44
C SER A 251 -12.45 9.06 -14.23
N SER A 252 -13.41 8.90 -13.34
CA SER A 252 -14.41 9.92 -12.98
C SER A 252 -13.96 10.84 -11.84
N LEU A 253 -12.78 10.62 -11.26
CA LEU A 253 -12.30 11.41 -10.13
C LEU A 253 -12.03 12.85 -10.57
N THR A 254 -12.56 13.79 -9.80
CA THR A 254 -12.28 15.22 -9.91
C THR A 254 -11.42 15.64 -8.72
N LEU A 255 -10.35 16.39 -8.99
CA LEU A 255 -9.46 16.93 -7.97
C LEU A 255 -10.20 17.99 -7.13
N SER A 256 -9.65 18.33 -5.97
CA SER A 256 -10.14 19.44 -5.14
C SER A 256 -10.24 20.78 -5.88
N SER A 257 -9.45 20.98 -6.95
CA SER A 257 -9.53 22.16 -7.83
C SER A 257 -10.73 22.16 -8.77
N GLY A 258 -11.53 21.09 -8.82
CA GLY A 258 -12.62 20.91 -9.77
C GLY A 258 -12.16 20.42 -11.16
N GLU A 259 -10.86 20.18 -11.34
CA GLU A 259 -10.29 19.66 -12.58
C GLU A 259 -10.29 18.12 -12.58
N PRO A 260 -10.53 17.45 -13.72
CA PRO A 260 -10.35 16.01 -13.83
C PRO A 260 -8.87 15.63 -13.71
N LEU A 261 -8.60 14.32 -13.53
CA LEU A 261 -7.23 13.82 -13.62
C LEU A 261 -6.60 14.17 -15.00
N PRO A 262 -5.34 14.62 -15.05
CA PRO A 262 -4.69 14.96 -16.32
C PRO A 262 -4.57 13.74 -17.23
N ARG A 263 -4.65 13.93 -18.56
CA ARG A 263 -4.43 12.86 -19.55
C ARG A 263 -3.13 12.08 -19.30
N GLN A 264 -2.09 12.77 -18.84
CA GLN A 264 -0.79 12.16 -18.56
C GLN A 264 -0.85 11.09 -17.46
N PHE A 265 -1.79 11.17 -16.51
CA PHE A 265 -2.01 10.13 -15.50
C PHE A 265 -2.33 8.82 -16.18
N PHE A 266 -3.30 8.85 -17.09
CA PHE A 266 -3.71 7.70 -17.86
C PHE A 266 -2.58 7.22 -18.79
N SER A 267 -1.85 8.13 -19.45
CA SER A 267 -0.71 7.75 -20.29
C SER A 267 0.38 7.01 -19.51
N ASP A 268 0.70 7.45 -18.29
CA ASP A 268 1.72 6.80 -17.47
C ASP A 268 1.27 5.38 -17.07
N PHE A 269 0.02 5.20 -16.65
CA PHE A 269 -0.48 3.86 -16.28
C PHE A 269 -0.76 2.95 -17.49
N VAL A 270 -1.07 3.49 -18.67
CA VAL A 270 -1.10 2.71 -19.92
C VAL A 270 0.31 2.20 -20.25
N LYS A 271 1.34 3.01 -20.03
CA LYS A 271 2.73 2.58 -20.19
C LYS A 271 3.08 1.47 -19.20
N VAL A 272 2.81 1.66 -17.90
CA VAL A 272 3.03 0.63 -16.88
C VAL A 272 2.34 -0.67 -17.26
N ALA A 273 1.04 -0.65 -17.60
CA ALA A 273 0.32 -1.84 -18.06
C ALA A 273 0.99 -2.53 -19.26
N GLY A 274 1.54 -1.75 -20.19
CA GLY A 274 2.29 -2.24 -21.35
C GLY A 274 3.60 -2.92 -20.99
N ASP A 275 4.33 -2.35 -20.04
CA ASP A 275 5.59 -2.90 -19.51
C ASP A 275 5.30 -4.21 -18.74
N GLU A 276 4.26 -4.26 -17.89
CA GLU A 276 3.87 -5.51 -17.20
C GLU A 276 3.42 -6.61 -18.15
N ALA A 277 2.71 -6.25 -19.22
CA ALA A 277 2.34 -7.21 -20.25
C ALA A 277 3.56 -7.78 -20.99
N LYS A 278 4.59 -6.97 -21.20
CA LYS A 278 5.89 -7.41 -21.73
C LYS A 278 6.61 -8.30 -20.71
N HIS A 279 6.63 -7.94 -19.42
CA HIS A 279 7.26 -8.73 -18.35
C HIS A 279 6.67 -10.13 -18.27
N TYR A 280 5.34 -10.23 -18.20
CA TYR A 280 4.64 -11.50 -18.21
C TYR A 280 5.02 -12.35 -19.43
N HIS A 281 5.02 -11.75 -20.63
CA HIS A 281 5.33 -12.47 -21.86
C HIS A 281 6.76 -13.02 -21.87
N LEU A 282 7.74 -12.26 -21.38
CA LEU A 282 9.13 -12.71 -21.25
C LEU A 282 9.24 -13.89 -20.27
N LEU A 283 8.55 -13.82 -19.13
CA LEU A 283 8.55 -14.89 -18.13
C LEU A 283 7.84 -16.15 -18.64
N GLU A 284 6.69 -16.02 -19.28
CA GLU A 284 5.93 -17.14 -19.85
C GLU A 284 6.77 -17.87 -20.90
N LYS A 285 7.40 -17.12 -21.82
CA LYS A 285 8.31 -17.68 -22.81
C LYS A 285 9.45 -18.45 -22.13
N ARG A 286 10.06 -17.87 -21.08
CA ARG A 286 11.15 -18.52 -20.36
C ARG A 286 10.71 -19.80 -19.64
N ILE A 287 9.52 -19.80 -19.03
CA ILE A 287 8.94 -20.99 -18.39
C ILE A 287 8.72 -22.10 -19.43
N THR A 288 8.26 -21.75 -20.63
CA THR A 288 8.05 -22.67 -21.75
C THR A 288 9.37 -23.26 -22.26
N GLU A 289 10.43 -22.46 -22.38
CA GLU A 289 11.77 -22.95 -22.73
C GLU A 289 12.34 -23.94 -21.70
N LEU A 290 11.93 -23.82 -20.44
CA LEU A 290 12.29 -24.75 -19.36
C LEU A 290 11.39 -25.99 -19.29
N GLY A 291 10.45 -26.15 -20.24
CA GLY A 291 9.58 -27.32 -20.34
C GLY A 291 8.35 -27.31 -19.43
N SER A 292 7.91 -26.12 -19.00
CA SER A 292 6.67 -25.93 -18.22
C SER A 292 5.74 -24.91 -18.90
N PHE A 293 4.70 -24.43 -18.21
CA PHE A 293 3.80 -23.40 -18.74
C PHE A 293 3.11 -22.63 -17.60
N PHE A 294 2.63 -21.42 -17.89
CA PHE A 294 1.86 -20.64 -16.90
C PHE A 294 0.54 -21.35 -16.55
N GLY A 295 0.29 -21.51 -15.25
CA GLY A 295 -0.81 -22.32 -14.72
C GLY A 295 -0.48 -23.81 -14.46
N ALA A 296 0.73 -24.28 -14.78
CA ALA A 296 1.19 -25.63 -14.39
C ALA A 296 1.37 -25.77 -12.87
N LEU A 297 1.61 -24.66 -12.18
CA LEU A 297 1.66 -24.54 -10.72
C LEU A 297 0.50 -23.65 -10.23
N PRO A 298 0.10 -23.77 -8.95
CA PRO A 298 -0.95 -22.92 -8.39
C PRO A 298 -0.55 -21.44 -8.38
N VAL A 299 -1.55 -20.57 -8.53
CA VAL A 299 -1.42 -19.11 -8.46
C VAL A 299 -2.00 -18.57 -7.15
N HIS A 300 -1.57 -17.38 -6.73
CA HIS A 300 -2.13 -16.68 -5.58
C HIS A 300 -2.76 -15.34 -5.98
N ASN A 301 -3.66 -14.83 -5.15
CA ASN A 301 -4.39 -13.56 -5.33
C ASN A 301 -3.96 -12.43 -4.38
N GLY A 302 -2.89 -12.62 -3.60
CA GLY A 302 -2.54 -11.71 -2.48
C GLY A 302 -2.38 -10.22 -2.83
N LEU A 303 -1.99 -9.88 -4.06
CA LEU A 303 -1.83 -8.49 -4.51
C LEU A 303 -3.17 -7.76 -4.70
N TRP A 304 -4.24 -8.49 -5.04
CA TRP A 304 -5.54 -7.87 -5.32
C TRP A 304 -6.28 -7.44 -4.05
N GLN A 305 -5.92 -8.00 -2.89
CA GLN A 305 -6.55 -7.62 -1.64
C GLN A 305 -6.31 -6.13 -1.34
N SER A 306 -5.06 -5.66 -1.45
CA SER A 306 -4.74 -4.25 -1.28
C SER A 306 -5.48 -3.35 -2.27
N ALA A 307 -5.68 -3.80 -3.51
CA ALA A 307 -6.49 -3.08 -4.48
C ALA A 307 -7.97 -2.99 -4.06
N THR A 308 -8.52 -4.06 -3.50
CA THR A 308 -9.88 -4.07 -2.95
C THR A 308 -9.99 -3.08 -1.81
N ASP A 309 -9.04 -3.13 -0.87
CA ASP A 309 -9.03 -2.31 0.34
C ASP A 309 -8.90 -0.82 0.01
N THR A 310 -8.11 -0.47 -1.01
CA THR A 310 -7.93 0.93 -1.44
C THR A 310 -8.82 1.35 -2.60
N SER A 311 -9.82 0.55 -2.98
CA SER A 311 -10.66 0.80 -4.15
C SER A 311 -11.44 2.12 -4.12
N HIS A 312 -11.57 2.73 -2.94
CA HIS A 312 -12.30 3.97 -2.70
C HIS A 312 -11.39 5.21 -2.60
N ASP A 313 -10.07 5.06 -2.52
CA ASP A 313 -9.14 6.18 -2.34
C ASP A 313 -7.93 6.06 -3.29
N LEU A 314 -7.82 7.02 -4.22
CA LEU A 314 -6.73 7.07 -5.18
C LEU A 314 -5.35 7.27 -4.52
N LEU A 315 -5.25 8.08 -3.46
CA LEU A 315 -3.97 8.29 -2.76
C LEU A 315 -3.54 7.01 -2.05
N ALA A 316 -4.46 6.34 -1.37
CA ALA A 316 -4.19 5.04 -0.77
C ALA A 316 -3.79 4.00 -1.83
N ARG A 317 -4.48 3.99 -2.98
CA ARG A 317 -4.13 3.12 -4.11
C ARG A 317 -2.72 3.38 -4.65
N LEU A 318 -2.34 4.64 -4.85
CA LEU A 318 -1.02 5.00 -5.33
C LEU A 318 0.07 4.62 -4.32
N ALA A 319 -0.15 4.89 -3.03
CA ALA A 319 0.82 4.59 -1.97
C ALA A 319 1.02 3.07 -1.78
N ILE A 320 -0.06 2.32 -1.61
CA ILE A 320 0.04 0.89 -1.27
C ILE A 320 0.39 0.05 -2.49
N VAL A 321 -0.27 0.28 -3.62
CA VAL A 321 -0.07 -0.55 -4.81
C VAL A 321 1.10 -0.02 -5.63
N HIS A 322 1.02 1.21 -6.14
CA HIS A 322 1.98 1.69 -7.14
C HIS A 322 3.26 2.29 -6.57
N MET A 323 3.43 2.30 -5.25
CA MET A 323 4.69 2.66 -4.59
C MET A 323 5.22 1.49 -3.77
N VAL A 324 4.48 1.01 -2.77
CA VAL A 324 4.98 -0.06 -1.88
C VAL A 324 5.13 -1.40 -2.60
N HIS A 325 4.15 -1.87 -3.37
CA HIS A 325 4.29 -3.16 -4.08
C HIS A 325 5.39 -3.11 -5.13
N GLU A 326 5.44 -2.03 -5.93
CA GLU A 326 6.48 -1.87 -6.97
C GLU A 326 7.89 -1.76 -6.34
N ALA A 327 8.05 -0.98 -5.27
CA ALA A 327 9.33 -0.86 -4.57
C ALA A 327 9.79 -2.19 -3.96
N ARG A 328 8.84 -3.00 -3.44
CA ARG A 328 9.15 -4.34 -2.93
C ARG A 328 9.68 -5.26 -4.04
N GLY A 329 9.22 -5.10 -5.29
CA GLY A 329 9.79 -5.78 -6.45
C GLY A 329 11.28 -5.49 -6.61
N LEU A 330 11.66 -4.21 -6.51
CA LEU A 330 13.04 -3.74 -6.60
C LEU A 330 13.94 -4.30 -5.48
N ASP A 331 13.43 -4.44 -4.26
CA ASP A 331 14.20 -4.99 -3.13
C ASP A 331 14.51 -6.50 -3.29
N VAL A 332 13.58 -7.25 -3.89
CA VAL A 332 13.66 -8.72 -4.00
C VAL A 332 14.40 -9.16 -5.27
N HIS A 333 14.39 -8.35 -6.33
CA HIS A 333 15.00 -8.68 -7.62
C HIS A 333 16.51 -8.99 -7.55
N PRO A 334 17.37 -8.20 -6.88
CA PRO A 334 18.81 -8.47 -6.82
C PRO A 334 19.13 -9.84 -6.21
N GLN A 335 18.39 -10.25 -5.18
CA GLN A 335 18.56 -11.57 -4.57
C GLN A 335 18.11 -12.69 -5.51
N THR A 336 17.03 -12.46 -6.26
CA THR A 336 16.51 -13.42 -7.23
C THR A 336 17.48 -13.61 -8.40
N LEU A 337 17.96 -12.51 -8.99
CA LEU A 337 19.01 -12.50 -10.01
C LEU A 337 20.25 -13.30 -9.56
N SER A 338 20.74 -13.02 -8.36
CA SER A 338 21.91 -13.71 -7.79
C SER A 338 21.70 -15.22 -7.68
N ARG A 339 20.48 -15.67 -7.35
CA ARG A 339 20.14 -17.10 -7.28
C ARG A 339 20.14 -17.77 -8.66
N PHE A 340 19.61 -17.11 -9.69
CA PHE A 340 19.64 -17.64 -11.06
C PHE A 340 21.07 -17.67 -11.62
N ALA A 341 21.85 -16.60 -11.41
CA ALA A 341 23.25 -16.51 -11.81
C ALA A 341 24.10 -17.61 -11.16
N ALA A 342 23.93 -17.86 -9.85
CA ALA A 342 24.64 -18.92 -9.14
C ALA A 342 24.36 -20.33 -9.66
N GLN A 343 23.30 -20.52 -10.46
CA GLN A 343 22.94 -21.79 -11.09
C GLN A 343 23.28 -21.83 -12.59
N GLY A 344 23.96 -20.80 -13.12
CA GLY A 344 24.32 -20.69 -14.53
C GLY A 344 23.14 -20.44 -15.47
N ASP A 345 22.00 -19.94 -14.95
CA ASP A 345 20.80 -19.69 -15.75
C ASP A 345 20.81 -18.26 -16.33
N GLU A 346 21.77 -17.99 -17.22
CA GLU A 346 22.01 -16.66 -17.79
C GLU A 346 20.79 -16.13 -18.55
N SER A 347 20.03 -17.01 -19.22
CA SER A 347 18.81 -16.60 -19.94
C SER A 347 17.72 -16.07 -19.01
N SER A 348 17.55 -16.66 -17.83
CA SER A 348 16.62 -16.14 -16.82
C SER A 348 17.13 -14.84 -16.19
N VAL A 349 18.43 -14.69 -16.00
CA VAL A 349 19.04 -13.43 -15.53
C VAL A 349 18.72 -12.29 -16.50
N GLN A 350 18.94 -12.48 -17.80
CA GLN A 350 18.66 -11.47 -18.82
C GLN A 350 17.19 -11.03 -18.83
N VAL A 351 16.25 -11.97 -18.67
CA VAL A 351 14.82 -11.64 -18.56
C VAL A 351 14.55 -10.76 -17.34
N LEU A 352 15.09 -11.13 -16.17
CA LEU A 352 14.87 -10.40 -14.93
C LEU A 352 15.56 -9.02 -14.90
N GLU A 353 16.68 -8.85 -15.59
CA GLU A 353 17.35 -7.54 -15.73
C GLU A 353 16.52 -6.54 -16.54
N VAL A 354 15.82 -7.00 -17.58
CA VAL A 354 14.89 -6.18 -18.34
C VAL A 354 13.76 -5.71 -17.43
N ILE A 355 13.11 -6.64 -16.71
CA ILE A 355 12.02 -6.33 -15.78
C ILE A 355 12.49 -5.32 -14.73
N TYR A 356 13.61 -5.61 -14.05
CA TYR A 356 14.16 -4.73 -13.01
C TYR A 356 14.40 -3.29 -13.50
N SER A 357 14.83 -3.11 -14.74
CA SER A 357 15.09 -1.78 -15.30
C SER A 357 13.81 -0.98 -15.52
N ASP A 358 12.73 -1.64 -15.93
CA ASP A 358 11.43 -1.02 -16.18
C ASP A 358 10.70 -0.67 -14.86
N GLU A 359 10.81 -1.52 -13.83
CA GLU A 359 10.20 -1.35 -12.50
C GLU A 359 10.58 -0.02 -11.81
N ILE A 360 11.80 0.47 -12.05
CA ILE A 360 12.24 1.77 -11.52
C ILE A 360 11.31 2.89 -12.01
N THR A 361 10.84 2.79 -13.25
CA THR A 361 9.94 3.79 -13.84
C THR A 361 8.50 3.63 -13.35
N HIS A 362 8.10 2.45 -12.88
CA HIS A 362 6.77 2.18 -12.30
C HIS A 362 6.63 2.84 -10.93
N VAL A 363 7.62 2.64 -10.04
CA VAL A 363 7.68 3.33 -8.73
C VAL A 363 7.67 4.85 -8.91
N ALA A 364 8.42 5.35 -9.91
CA ALA A 364 8.47 6.78 -10.22
C ALA A 364 7.10 7.32 -10.66
N ALA A 365 6.32 6.55 -11.44
CA ALA A 365 4.97 6.91 -11.83
C ALA A 365 4.03 7.01 -10.61
N GLY A 366 4.07 6.02 -9.70
CA GLY A 366 3.30 6.04 -8.45
C GLY A 366 3.62 7.28 -7.60
N LEU A 367 4.91 7.54 -7.35
CA LEU A 367 5.37 8.68 -6.57
C LEU A 367 5.01 10.03 -7.21
N LYS A 368 5.15 10.15 -8.54
CA LYS A 368 4.80 11.35 -9.31
C LYS A 368 3.34 11.71 -9.09
N TRP A 369 2.43 10.76 -9.28
CA TRP A 369 1.00 11.03 -9.18
C TRP A 369 0.53 11.21 -7.74
N PHE A 370 1.10 10.48 -6.79
CA PHE A 370 0.87 10.71 -5.37
C PHE A 370 1.23 12.15 -4.97
N THR A 371 2.45 12.58 -5.33
CA THR A 371 2.93 13.95 -5.03
C THR A 371 2.07 15.00 -5.72
N TYR A 372 1.71 14.79 -6.99
CA TYR A 372 0.85 15.70 -7.75
C TYR A 372 -0.51 15.88 -7.08
N ILE A 373 -1.19 14.79 -6.73
CA ILE A 373 -2.52 14.84 -6.12
C ILE A 373 -2.46 15.46 -4.72
N CYS A 374 -1.45 15.12 -3.91
CA CYS A 374 -1.23 15.75 -2.60
C CYS A 374 -1.05 17.27 -2.72
N SER A 375 -0.26 17.73 -3.70
CA SER A 375 -0.05 19.17 -3.92
C SER A 375 -1.34 19.91 -4.30
N LYS A 376 -2.23 19.25 -5.05
CA LYS A 376 -3.53 19.80 -5.47
C LYS A 376 -4.57 19.76 -4.33
N LYS A 377 -4.54 18.73 -3.48
CA LYS A 377 -5.46 18.56 -2.35
C LYS A 377 -5.16 19.50 -1.18
N LEU A 378 -3.89 19.72 -0.87
CA LEU A 378 -3.47 20.45 0.34
C LEU A 378 -2.99 21.89 0.07
N GLY A 379 -2.88 22.32 -1.19
CA GLY A 379 -2.22 23.59 -1.53
C GLY A 379 -0.72 23.63 -1.16
N ILE A 380 -0.15 22.48 -0.80
CA ILE A 380 1.26 22.34 -0.43
C ILE A 380 2.07 22.31 -1.73
N VAL A 381 2.74 23.42 -2.03
CA VAL A 381 3.77 23.45 -3.07
C VAL A 381 4.97 22.67 -2.53
N CYS A 382 5.19 21.46 -3.05
CA CYS A 382 6.43 20.74 -2.79
C CYS A 382 7.59 21.54 -3.41
N GLN A 383 8.33 22.28 -2.59
CA GLN A 383 9.53 22.99 -3.01
C GLN A 383 10.65 21.98 -3.28
N ARG A 384 10.59 21.30 -4.43
CA ARG A 384 11.76 20.74 -5.11
C ARG A 384 11.39 20.43 -6.55
N SER A 385 11.88 21.29 -7.44
CA SER A 385 11.98 21.01 -8.87
C SER A 385 12.89 19.79 -9.09
N MET A 386 12.30 18.61 -9.15
CA MET A 386 12.92 17.47 -9.83
C MET A 386 12.62 17.66 -11.32
N ASN A 387 13.61 18.20 -12.03
CA ASN A 387 13.69 18.05 -13.48
C ASN A 387 13.94 16.57 -13.74
N TRP A 388 12.92 15.88 -14.23
CA TRP A 388 13.01 14.51 -14.76
C TRP A 388 13.57 14.53 -16.17
#